data_AF-A0A951D3T9-F1
#
_entry.id   AF-A0A951D3T9-F1
#
_cell.length_a   1.000
_cell.length_b   1.000
_cell.length_c   1.000
_cell.angle_alpha   90.00
_cell.angle_beta   90.00
_cell.angle_gamma   90.00
#
_symmetry.space_group_name_H-M   'P 1'
#
loop_
_entity.id
_entity.type
_entity.pdbx_description
1 polymer ?
#
loop_
_entity_poly.entity_id
_entity_poly.type
_entity_poly.pdbx_seq_one_letter_code
_entity_poly.pdbx_strand_id
1 'polypeptide(L)'
;MSGDAQLLLMIAGMHILGMVCVGVLLLPALRDGPAPPGSDSGSDDGWGRGPRRPPRPPEPPRGGIPLPDAVQARIRLRDHSRLADHLPRRERRPAREPHRTPVRVHSRPGS
;
A
#
# COMPACT_ATOMS: atom_id res chain seq x y z
N MET A 1 -10.13 45.62 40.76
CA MET A 1 -10.29 45.47 39.29
C MET A 1 -11.63 44.77 39.08
N SER A 2 -12.50 45.30 38.22
CA SER A 2 -13.85 44.73 38.02
C SER A 2 -13.72 43.29 37.47
N GLY A 3 -14.56 42.38 37.97
CA GLY A 3 -14.53 40.96 37.56
C GLY A 3 -14.65 40.77 36.05
N ASP A 4 -15.37 41.67 35.38
CA ASP A 4 -15.49 41.70 33.92
C ASP A 4 -14.15 41.94 33.22
N ALA A 5 -13.34 42.87 33.73
CA ALA A 5 -12.01 43.12 33.18
C ALA A 5 -11.11 41.89 33.36
N GLN A 6 -11.20 41.21 34.50
CA GLN A 6 -10.46 39.99 34.76
C GLN A 6 -10.89 38.83 33.84
N LEU A 7 -12.20 38.67 33.60
CA LEU A 7 -12.74 37.67 32.69
C LEU A 7 -12.29 37.92 31.25
N LEU A 8 -12.41 39.16 30.76
CA LEU A 8 -11.96 39.55 29.43
C LEU A 8 -10.45 39.35 29.26
N LEU A 9 -9.65 39.67 30.28
CA LEU A 9 -8.20 39.41 30.29
C LEU A 9 -7.87 37.92 30.22
N MET A 10 -8.59 37.06 30.96
CA MET A 10 -8.38 35.61 30.90
C MET A 10 -8.76 35.04 29.53
N ILE A 11 -9.91 35.45 28.98
CA ILE A 11 -10.37 35.01 27.67
C ILE A 11 -9.37 35.47 26.60
N ALA A 12 -9.03 36.75 26.56
CA ALA A 12 -8.07 37.30 25.60
C ALA A 12 -6.69 36.63 25.74
N GLY A 13 -6.21 36.44 26.97
CA GLY A 13 -4.94 35.77 27.23
C GLY A 13 -4.91 34.32 26.73
N MET A 14 -5.96 33.54 27.01
CA MET A 14 -6.09 32.17 26.53
C MET A 14 -6.12 32.09 24.99
N HIS A 15 -6.81 33.02 24.33
CA HIS A 15 -6.84 33.08 22.87
C HIS A 15 -5.49 33.45 22.28
N ILE A 16 -4.80 34.45 22.85
CA ILE A 16 -3.44 34.81 22.41
C ILE A 16 -2.51 33.62 22.57
N LEU A 17 -2.57 32.91 23.71
CA LEU A 17 -1.77 31.71 23.93
C LEU A 17 -2.07 30.62 22.90
N GLY A 18 -3.35 30.39 22.61
CA GLY A 18 -3.79 29.45 21.57
C GLY A 18 -3.26 29.83 20.18
N MET A 19 -3.37 31.10 19.80
CA MET A 19 -2.89 31.62 18.52
C MET A 19 -1.36 31.49 18.39
N VAL A 20 -0.61 31.78 19.46
CA VAL A 20 0.84 31.56 19.50
C VAL A 20 1.16 30.08 19.33
N CYS A 21 0.46 29.20 20.03
CA CYS A 21 0.68 27.76 19.95
C CYS A 21 0.43 27.23 18.53
N VAL A 22 -0.69 27.60 17.92
CA VAL A 22 -1.00 27.28 16.52
C VAL A 22 0.04 27.86 15.57
N GLY A 23 0.46 29.12 15.76
CA GLY A 23 1.47 29.76 14.92
C GLY A 23 2.84 29.06 14.99
N VAL A 24 3.25 28.61 16.18
CA VAL A 24 4.47 27.82 16.37
C VAL A 24 4.36 26.46 15.68
N LEU A 25 3.22 25.78 15.80
CA LEU A 25 2.98 24.50 15.12
C LEU A 25 2.92 24.64 13.60
N LEU A 26 2.48 25.79 13.09
CA LEU A 26 2.45 26.09 11.67
C LEU A 26 3.84 26.47 11.13
N LEU A 27 4.76 26.91 12.00
CA LEU A 27 6.07 27.40 11.59
C LEU A 27 6.93 26.36 10.83
N PRO A 28 7.02 25.08 11.25
CA PRO A 28 7.69 24.04 10.47
C PRO A 28 7.06 23.81 9.09
N ALA A 29 5.73 23.83 8.99
CA ALA A 29 5.01 23.63 7.74
C ALA A 29 5.26 24.76 6.72
N LEU A 30 5.50 25.98 7.21
CA LEU A 30 5.92 27.11 6.35
C LEU A 30 7.43 27.16 6.13
N ARG A 31 8.22 26.56 7.04
CA ARG A 31 9.69 26.52 6.99
C ARG A 31 10.23 25.25 6.34
N ASP A 32 9.49 24.59 5.47
CA ASP A 32 10.00 23.53 4.58
C ASP A 32 11.08 24.09 3.62
N GLY A 33 12.24 24.41 4.18
CA GLY A 33 13.53 24.43 3.53
C GLY A 33 14.15 23.04 3.65
N PRO A 34 15.14 22.71 2.79
CA PRO A 34 15.69 21.36 2.72
C PRO A 34 16.23 20.91 4.09
N ALA A 35 15.56 19.95 4.71
CA ALA A 35 16.02 19.33 5.94
C ALA A 35 17.41 18.69 5.71
N PRO A 36 18.37 18.88 6.62
CA PRO A 36 19.65 18.18 6.54
C PRO A 36 19.40 16.65 6.63
N PRO A 37 20.16 15.85 5.87
CA PRO A 37 19.94 14.42 5.82
C PRO A 37 20.40 13.79 7.15
N GLY A 38 19.47 13.26 7.94
CA GLY A 38 19.81 12.25 8.95
C GLY A 38 19.31 12.46 10.37
N SER A 39 18.01 12.68 10.59
CA SER A 39 17.39 12.37 11.88
C SER A 39 16.27 11.35 11.70
N ASP A 40 16.67 10.07 11.65
CA ASP A 40 15.75 8.96 11.93
C ASP A 40 15.47 8.98 13.43
N SER A 41 14.38 9.63 13.83
CA SER A 41 13.73 9.39 15.12
C SER A 41 12.25 9.24 14.84
N GLY A 42 11.77 7.99 14.97
CA GLY A 42 10.40 7.60 14.73
C GLY A 42 9.43 8.45 15.54
N SER A 43 8.65 9.26 14.83
CA SER A 43 7.36 9.75 15.28
C SER A 43 6.35 9.20 14.28
N ASP A 44 5.47 8.32 14.77
CA ASP A 44 4.41 7.65 14.03
C ASP A 44 3.15 8.53 13.90
N ASP A 45 3.30 9.86 13.96
CA ASP A 45 2.19 10.81 13.90
C ASP A 45 2.11 11.46 12.51
N GLY A 46 1.97 10.64 11.48
CA GLY A 46 2.11 11.07 10.08
C GLY A 46 0.80 11.12 9.29
N TRP A 47 -0.05 12.12 9.51
CA TRP A 47 -1.01 12.55 8.49
C TRP A 47 -0.24 13.34 7.42
N GLY A 48 -0.01 12.73 6.25
CA GLY A 48 0.38 13.46 5.04
C GLY A 48 1.88 13.68 4.80
N ARG A 49 2.73 12.66 4.98
CA ARG A 49 4.03 12.66 4.29
C ARG A 49 3.78 12.25 2.84
N GLY A 50 4.01 13.17 1.90
CA GLY A 50 3.90 12.92 0.45
C GLY A 50 4.64 11.65 0.01
N PRO A 51 4.40 11.15 -1.22
CA PRO A 51 4.90 9.84 -1.65
C PRO A 51 6.39 9.74 -1.35
N ARG A 52 6.75 8.76 -0.51
CA ARG A 52 8.13 8.51 -0.11
C ARG A 52 8.99 8.49 -1.37
N ARG A 53 10.09 9.23 -1.38
CA ARG A 53 11.06 9.21 -2.48
C ARG A 53 11.38 7.74 -2.77
N PRO A 54 11.22 7.27 -4.02
CA PRO A 54 11.45 5.87 -4.32
C PRO A 54 12.89 5.51 -3.93
N PRO A 55 13.11 4.31 -3.35
CA PRO A 55 14.46 3.85 -3.04
C PRO A 55 15.32 3.93 -4.30
N ARG A 56 16.62 4.18 -4.12
CA ARG A 56 17.57 4.16 -5.25
C ARG A 56 17.45 2.82 -5.96
N PRO A 57 17.43 2.80 -7.31
CA PRO A 57 17.43 1.55 -8.06
C PRO A 57 18.60 0.68 -7.58
N PRO A 58 18.39 -0.64 -7.43
CA PRO A 58 19.48 -1.55 -7.10
C PRO A 58 20.56 -1.46 -8.19
N GLU A 59 21.82 -1.57 -7.78
CA GLU A 59 22.93 -1.64 -8.72
C GLU A 59 22.71 -2.85 -9.65
N PRO A 60 22.86 -2.69 -10.98
CA PRO A 60 22.67 -3.80 -11.90
C PRO A 60 23.62 -4.95 -11.52
N PRO A 61 23.15 -6.21 -11.57
CA PRO A 61 23.99 -7.33 -11.20
C PRO A 61 25.26 -7.35 -12.06
N ARG A 62 26.43 -7.37 -11.39
CA ARG A 62 27.72 -7.52 -12.05
C ARG A 62 27.86 -8.95 -12.57
N GLY A 63 27.30 -9.20 -13.75
CA GLY A 63 27.40 -10.47 -14.45
C GLY A 63 26.21 -11.40 -14.24
N GLY A 64 25.96 -12.19 -15.29
CA GLY A 64 24.90 -13.18 -15.40
C GLY A 64 24.73 -13.55 -16.88
N ILE A 65 24.52 -14.83 -17.18
CA ILE A 65 24.12 -15.25 -18.52
C ILE A 65 22.81 -14.50 -18.82
N PRO A 66 22.71 -13.71 -19.91
CA PRO A 66 21.47 -13.05 -20.24
C PRO A 66 20.39 -14.13 -20.32
N LEU A 67 19.31 -13.95 -19.56
CA LEU A 67 18.17 -14.84 -19.70
C LEU A 67 17.78 -14.83 -21.18
N PRO A 68 17.77 -15.98 -21.87
CA PRO A 68 17.27 -16.02 -23.23
C PRO A 68 15.86 -15.42 -23.18
N ASP A 69 15.67 -14.40 -24.03
CA ASP A 69 14.37 -13.84 -24.40
C ASP A 69 13.35 -13.62 -23.27
N ALA A 70 13.79 -13.17 -22.08
CA ALA A 70 12.88 -12.88 -20.98
C ALA A 70 11.86 -11.80 -21.36
N VAL A 71 10.68 -12.22 -21.81
CA VAL A 71 9.56 -11.34 -22.13
C VAL A 71 8.99 -10.82 -20.82
N GLN A 72 8.93 -9.49 -20.68
CA GLN A 72 8.30 -8.86 -19.52
C GLN A 72 6.85 -9.32 -19.40
N ALA A 73 6.40 -9.58 -18.16
CA ALA A 73 5.02 -9.90 -17.88
C ALA A 73 4.09 -8.80 -18.41
N ARG A 74 2.99 -9.20 -19.06
CA ARG A 74 2.03 -8.27 -19.69
C ARG A 74 1.32 -7.35 -18.69
N ILE A 75 1.29 -7.71 -17.41
CA ILE A 75 0.57 -6.99 -16.35
C ILE A 75 1.56 -6.59 -15.27
N ARG A 76 1.61 -5.30 -14.96
CA ARG A 76 2.40 -4.74 -13.86
C ARG A 76 1.45 -4.32 -12.74
N LEU A 77 1.43 -5.06 -11.64
CA LEU A 77 0.62 -4.72 -10.47
C LEU A 77 1.29 -3.57 -9.71
N ARG A 78 0.64 -2.41 -9.68
CA ARG A 78 1.05 -1.24 -8.88
C ARG A 78 0.10 -0.96 -7.72
N ASP A 79 -0.92 -1.79 -7.56
CA ASP A 79 -2.02 -1.58 -6.62
C ASP A 79 -2.30 -2.85 -5.79
N HIS A 80 -3.11 -2.71 -4.73
CA HIS A 80 -3.46 -3.76 -3.76
C HIS A 80 -4.36 -4.89 -4.33
N SER A 81 -4.75 -4.79 -5.60
CA SER A 81 -5.47 -5.83 -6.35
C SER A 81 -4.64 -7.11 -6.51
N ARG A 82 -5.30 -8.26 -6.66
CA ARG A 82 -4.59 -9.54 -6.89
C ARG A 82 -4.39 -9.78 -8.38
N LEU A 83 -3.30 -10.48 -8.74
CA LEU A 83 -3.03 -10.84 -10.14
C LEU A 83 -4.19 -11.61 -10.79
N ALA A 84 -4.87 -12.46 -10.01
CA ALA A 84 -6.04 -13.22 -10.45
C ALA A 84 -7.21 -12.34 -10.93
N ASP A 85 -7.29 -11.10 -10.46
CA ASP A 85 -8.36 -10.16 -10.82
C ASP A 85 -8.12 -9.53 -12.20
N HIS A 86 -6.86 -9.53 -12.66
CA HIS A 86 -6.45 -8.95 -13.96
C HIS A 86 -6.27 -10.01 -15.05
N LEU A 87 -6.33 -11.29 -14.69
CA LEU A 87 -6.27 -12.40 -15.63
C LEU A 87 -7.67 -12.69 -16.17
N PRO A 88 -7.83 -12.94 -17.49
CA PRO A 88 -9.09 -13.41 -18.02
C PRO A 88 -9.52 -14.68 -17.28
N ARG A 89 -10.81 -14.73 -16.93
CA ARG A 89 -11.39 -15.82 -16.16
C ARG A 89 -11.08 -17.14 -16.87
N ARG A 90 -10.27 -17.99 -16.23
CA ARG A 90 -9.89 -19.29 -16.77
C ARG A 90 -11.17 -20.07 -17.06
N GLU A 91 -11.44 -20.31 -18.35
CA GLU A 91 -12.52 -21.21 -18.74
C GLU A 91 -12.29 -22.54 -18.05
N ARG A 92 -13.27 -22.95 -17.23
CA ARG A 92 -13.22 -24.27 -16.60
C ARG A 92 -13.29 -25.27 -17.74
N ARG A 93 -12.29 -26.17 -17.79
CA ARG A 93 -12.38 -27.37 -18.63
C ARG A 93 -13.71 -28.06 -18.31
N PRO A 94 -14.48 -28.50 -19.32
CA PRO A 94 -15.68 -29.29 -19.10
C PRO A 94 -15.36 -30.44 -18.13
N ALA A 95 -16.26 -30.68 -17.18
CA ALA A 95 -16.09 -31.74 -16.22
C ALA A 95 -15.90 -33.07 -16.97
N ARG A 96 -14.81 -33.79 -16.65
CA ARG A 96 -14.58 -35.12 -17.23
C ARG A 96 -15.74 -36.01 -16.78
N GLU A 97 -16.50 -36.54 -17.74
CA GLU A 97 -17.57 -37.47 -17.43
C GLU A 97 -17.03 -38.64 -16.59
N PRO A 98 -17.77 -39.09 -15.56
CA PRO A 98 -17.40 -40.24 -14.76
C PRO A 98 -17.14 -41.44 -15.66
N HIS A 99 -16.00 -42.11 -15.47
CA HIS A 99 -15.66 -43.29 -16.26
C HIS A 99 -16.70 -44.38 -15.97
N ARG A 100 -17.51 -44.72 -16.98
CA ARG A 100 -18.50 -45.80 -16.85
C ARG A 100 -17.76 -47.10 -16.59
N THR A 101 -18.02 -47.71 -15.43
CA THR A 101 -17.49 -49.03 -15.09
C THR A 101 -18.10 -50.05 -16.06
N PRO A 102 -17.30 -50.81 -16.84
CA PRO A 102 -17.84 -51.84 -17.69
C PRO A 102 -18.47 -52.93 -16.83
N VAL A 103 -19.77 -53.16 -17.00
CA VAL A 103 -20.48 -54.27 -16.37
C VAL A 103 -20.03 -55.56 -17.06
N ARG A 104 -19.39 -56.46 -16.31
CA ARG A 104 -19.00 -57.78 -16.82
C ARG A 104 -20.29 -58.58 -17.08
N VAL A 105 -20.65 -58.73 -18.35
CA VAL A 105 -21.73 -59.64 -18.75
C VAL A 105 -21.21 -61.06 -18.59
N HIS A 106 -21.73 -61.78 -17.59
CA HIS A 106 -21.51 -63.21 -17.48
C HIS A 106 -22.33 -63.89 -18.59
N SER A 107 -21.69 -64.17 -19.72
CA SER A 107 -22.21 -65.12 -20.70
C SER A 107 -22.24 -66.50 -20.03
N ARG A 108 -23.45 -66.91 -19.65
CA ARG A 108 -23.75 -68.23 -19.12
C ARG A 108 -23.49 -69.25 -20.25
N PRO A 109 -22.61 -70.25 -20.09
CA PRO A 109 -22.49 -71.29 -21.09
C PRO A 109 -23.74 -72.18 -20.99
N GLY A 110 -24.58 -72.10 -22.00
CA GLY A 110 -25.69 -73.02 -22.21
C GLY A 110 -25.18 -74.29 -22.88
N SER A 111 -25.37 -75.40 -22.16
CA SER A 111 -25.54 -76.80 -22.58
C SER A 111 -25.23 -77.20 -24.02
#